data_AF-A0A2S6A1Y9-F1
#
_entry.id   AF-A0A2S6A1Y9-F1
#
_cell.length_a   1.000
_cell.length_b   1.000
_cell.length_c   1.000
_cell.angle_alpha   90.00
_cell.angle_beta   90.00
_cell.angle_gamma   90.00
#
_symmetry.space_group_name_H-M   'P 1'
#
loop_
_entity.id
_entity.type
_entity.pdbx_description
1 polymer ?
#
loop_
_entity_poly.entity_id
_entity_poly.type
_entity_poly.pdbx_seq_one_letter_code
_entity_poly.pdbx_strand_id
1 'polypeptide(L)'
;MLTPTPGDLLAGIHRELKDQVLPELPPSGAAARQLRAALHTLDQVARTWDLQHSYIAADNLDLDATLTELVRLSGAPRQRAEHSFKGPTGATDETLRELLDRNLELQAELVAFQQDHPAAGEPDEDIDRVLAALHHRLVERAAIAAGVPNDR
;
A
#
# COMPACT_ATOMS: atom_id res chain seq x y z
N MET A 1 16.67 -2.15 23.97
CA MET A 1 15.34 -2.76 24.13
C MET A 1 14.66 -2.64 22.78
N LEU A 2 14.14 -3.72 22.20
CA LEU A 2 13.39 -3.68 20.95
C LEU A 2 12.04 -3.04 21.24
N THR A 3 11.77 -1.87 20.64
CA THR A 3 10.47 -1.23 20.70
C THR A 3 9.51 -2.06 19.83
N PRO A 4 8.40 -2.59 20.37
CA PRO A 4 7.48 -3.41 19.59
C PRO A 4 6.87 -2.59 18.45
N THR A 5 6.67 -3.21 17.29
CA THR A 5 5.97 -2.56 16.17
C THR A 5 4.48 -2.39 16.52
N PRO A 6 3.75 -1.50 15.85
CA PRO A 6 2.31 -1.44 16.03
C PRO A 6 1.61 -2.75 15.68
N GLY A 7 2.09 -3.51 14.67
CA GLY A 7 1.61 -4.87 14.39
C GLY A 7 1.79 -5.82 15.59
N ASP A 8 2.96 -5.79 16.24
CA ASP A 8 3.24 -6.57 17.46
C ASP A 8 2.29 -6.20 18.61
N LEU A 9 1.99 -4.91 18.78
CA LEU A 9 1.06 -4.42 19.80
C LEU A 9 -0.37 -4.90 19.52
N LEU A 10 -0.85 -4.79 18.28
CA LEU A 10 -2.17 -5.25 17.87
C LEU A 10 -2.31 -6.78 18.00
N ALA A 11 -1.27 -7.54 17.65
CA ALA A 11 -1.22 -8.99 17.85
C ALA A 11 -1.25 -9.35 19.35
N GLY A 12 -0.56 -8.57 20.19
CA GLY A 12 -0.63 -8.66 21.65
C GLY A 12 -2.05 -8.46 22.18
N ILE A 13 -2.71 -7.38 21.77
CA ILE A 13 -4.09 -7.07 22.16
C ILE A 13 -5.05 -8.17 21.70
N HIS A 14 -4.93 -8.64 20.46
CA HIS A 14 -5.75 -9.73 19.94
C HIS A 14 -5.66 -10.99 20.81
N ARG A 15 -4.43 -11.39 21.18
CA ARG A 15 -4.19 -12.54 22.05
C ARG A 15 -4.82 -12.36 23.43
N GLU A 16 -4.61 -11.22 24.06
CA GLU A 16 -5.18 -10.95 25.40
C GLU A 16 -6.72 -10.92 25.39
N LEU A 17 -7.32 -10.27 24.39
CA LEU A 17 -8.78 -10.25 24.25
C LEU A 17 -9.36 -11.65 23.97
N LYS A 18 -8.66 -12.48 23.19
CA LYS A 18 -9.07 -13.85 22.89
C LYS A 18 -8.93 -14.78 24.10
N ASP A 19 -7.82 -14.68 24.82
CA ASP A 19 -7.45 -15.66 25.84
C ASP A 19 -8.00 -15.28 27.22
N GLN A 20 -8.16 -13.98 27.52
CA GLN A 20 -8.64 -13.52 28.83
C GLN A 20 -10.07 -12.95 28.81
N VAL A 21 -10.48 -12.26 27.74
CA VAL A 21 -11.77 -11.53 27.75
C VAL A 21 -12.91 -12.34 27.13
N LEU A 22 -12.66 -13.01 26.00
CA LEU A 22 -13.67 -13.81 25.33
C LEU A 22 -14.23 -14.97 26.18
N PRO A 23 -13.44 -15.70 26.99
CA PRO A 23 -13.96 -16.78 27.84
C PRO A 23 -14.90 -16.32 28.95
N GLU A 24 -14.76 -15.06 29.40
CA GLU A 24 -15.60 -14.47 30.46
C GLU A 24 -17.00 -14.08 29.95
N LEU A 25 -17.21 -14.09 28.63
CA LEU A 25 -18.50 -13.74 28.03
C LEU A 25 -19.39 -14.98 27.84
N PRO A 26 -20.73 -14.84 28.02
CA PRO A 26 -21.67 -15.90 27.67
C PRO A 26 -21.49 -16.36 26.21
N PRO A 27 -21.24 -17.67 25.94
CA PRO A 27 -20.79 -18.14 24.63
C PRO A 27 -21.72 -17.83 23.45
N SER A 28 -23.02 -17.78 23.74
CA SER A 28 -24.13 -17.51 22.82
C SER A 28 -24.69 -16.08 22.96
N GLY A 29 -24.06 -15.23 23.78
CA GLY A 29 -24.42 -13.83 23.95
C GLY A 29 -24.06 -12.98 22.73
N ALA A 30 -24.80 -11.88 22.53
CA ALA A 30 -24.53 -10.92 21.45
C ALA A 30 -23.12 -10.33 21.56
N ALA A 31 -22.68 -10.02 22.78
CA ALA A 31 -21.33 -9.50 23.05
C ALA A 31 -20.22 -10.47 22.62
N ALA A 32 -20.36 -11.77 22.91
CA ALA A 32 -19.36 -12.77 22.49
C ALA A 32 -19.28 -12.91 20.97
N ARG A 33 -20.41 -12.80 20.25
CA ARG A 33 -20.41 -12.79 18.78
C ARG A 33 -19.73 -11.55 18.21
N GLN A 34 -20.03 -10.37 18.75
CA GLN A 34 -19.40 -9.13 18.34
C GLN A 34 -17.89 -9.13 18.63
N LEU A 35 -17.47 -9.64 19.78
CA LEU A 35 -16.06 -9.76 20.13
C LEU A 35 -15.32 -10.73 19.19
N ARG A 36 -15.92 -11.87 18.83
CA ARG A 36 -15.32 -12.78 17.82
C ARG A 36 -15.15 -12.11 16.46
N ALA A 37 -16.14 -11.34 16.02
CA ALA A 37 -16.04 -10.59 14.76
C ALA A 37 -14.95 -9.51 14.84
N ALA A 38 -14.88 -8.77 15.95
CA ALA A 38 -13.85 -7.76 16.18
C ALA A 38 -12.44 -8.37 16.23
N LEU A 39 -12.28 -9.54 16.88
CA LEU A 39 -11.01 -10.28 16.91
C LEU A 39 -10.59 -10.71 15.52
N HIS A 40 -11.51 -11.14 14.66
CA HIS A 40 -11.21 -11.48 13.28
C HIS A 40 -10.68 -10.27 12.50
N THR A 41 -11.36 -9.12 12.61
CA THR A 41 -10.88 -7.88 11.99
C THR A 41 -9.53 -7.44 12.56
N LEU A 42 -9.34 -7.54 13.87
CA LEU A 42 -8.11 -7.13 14.55
C LEU A 42 -6.91 -8.00 14.14
N ASP A 43 -7.10 -9.32 14.01
CA ASP A 43 -6.07 -10.23 13.52
C ASP A 43 -5.68 -9.92 12.08
N GLN A 44 -6.65 -9.60 11.22
CA GLN A 44 -6.37 -9.18 9.85
C GLN A 44 -5.59 -7.86 9.80
N VAL A 45 -5.98 -6.86 10.59
CA VAL A 45 -5.30 -5.57 10.67
C VAL A 45 -3.89 -5.73 11.23
N ALA A 46 -3.69 -6.52 12.28
CA ALA A 46 -2.37 -6.75 12.87
C ALA A 46 -1.37 -7.35 11.87
N ARG A 47 -1.83 -8.26 11.00
CA ARG A 47 -0.99 -8.88 9.96
C ARG A 47 -0.59 -7.92 8.85
N THR A 48 -1.46 -6.98 8.49
CA THR A 48 -1.25 -6.08 7.35
C THR A 48 -0.71 -4.71 7.74
N TRP A 49 -0.77 -4.34 9.01
CA TRP A 49 -0.38 -3.01 9.50
C TRP A 49 1.05 -2.62 9.11
N ASP A 50 2.02 -3.47 9.44
CA ASP A 50 3.43 -3.19 9.16
C ASP A 50 3.76 -3.39 7.66
N LEU A 51 2.94 -4.16 6.94
CA LEU A 51 3.09 -4.37 5.50
C LEU A 51 2.72 -3.12 4.70
N GLN A 52 1.71 -2.35 5.12
CA GLN A 52 1.23 -1.16 4.40
C GLN A 52 2.33 -0.10 4.20
N HIS A 53 3.16 0.14 5.21
CA HIS A 53 4.25 1.11 5.12
C HIS A 53 5.31 0.65 4.11
N SER A 54 5.74 -0.60 4.22
CA SER A 54 6.73 -1.19 3.32
C SER A 54 6.24 -1.28 1.88
N TYR A 55 4.94 -1.56 1.70
CA TYR A 55 4.26 -1.66 0.42
C TYR A 55 4.30 -0.31 -0.32
N ILE A 56 3.81 0.75 0.32
CA ILE A 56 3.75 2.08 -0.31
C ILE A 56 5.16 2.64 -0.54
N ALA A 57 6.09 2.42 0.39
CA ALA A 57 7.48 2.83 0.22
C ALA A 57 8.13 2.16 -1.00
N ALA A 58 7.90 0.85 -1.19
CA ALA A 58 8.42 0.14 -2.35
C ALA A 58 7.76 0.60 -3.66
N ASP A 59 6.46 0.89 -3.65
CA ASP A 59 5.76 1.42 -4.83
C ASP A 59 6.28 2.80 -5.21
N ASN A 60 6.57 3.66 -4.22
CA ASN A 60 7.19 4.97 -4.45
C ASN A 60 8.56 4.83 -5.15
N LEU A 61 9.38 3.87 -4.71
CA LEU A 61 10.69 3.62 -5.33
C LEU A 61 10.55 3.14 -6.78
N ASP A 62 9.64 2.21 -7.04
CA ASP A 62 9.41 1.69 -8.40
C ASP A 62 8.86 2.76 -9.35
N LEU A 63 7.92 3.58 -8.88
CA LEU A 63 7.36 4.68 -9.65
C LEU A 63 8.43 5.73 -9.97
N ASP A 64 9.24 6.13 -8.97
CA ASP A 64 10.29 7.13 -9.15
C ASP A 64 11.39 6.66 -10.11
N ALA A 65 11.83 5.41 -9.97
CA ALA A 65 12.78 4.78 -10.88
C ALA A 65 12.21 4.68 -12.31
N THR A 66 10.94 4.31 -12.44
CA THR A 66 10.26 4.21 -13.73
C THR A 66 10.16 5.59 -14.40
N LEU A 67 9.71 6.62 -13.68
CA LEU A 67 9.63 7.98 -14.20
C LEU A 67 10.99 8.52 -14.62
N THR A 68 12.04 8.23 -13.86
CA THR A 68 13.42 8.61 -14.20
C THR A 68 13.87 7.96 -15.52
N GLU A 69 13.54 6.68 -15.71
CA GLU A 69 13.85 5.96 -16.95
C GLU A 69 13.02 6.47 -18.14
N LEU A 70 11.74 6.77 -17.94
CA LEU A 70 10.87 7.35 -18.97
C LEU A 70 11.36 8.72 -19.44
N VAL A 71 11.81 9.57 -18.53
CA VAL A 71 12.46 10.87 -18.83
C VAL A 71 13.74 10.68 -19.64
N ARG A 72 14.54 9.67 -19.30
CA ARG A 72 15.77 9.33 -20.03
C ARG A 72 15.47 8.87 -21.46
N LEU A 73 14.45 8.03 -21.65
CA LEU A 73 14.06 7.47 -22.95
C LEU A 73 13.41 8.52 -23.86
N SER A 74 12.44 9.27 -23.34
CA SER A 74 11.71 10.29 -24.09
C SER A 74 12.50 11.60 -24.30
N GLY A 75 13.50 11.87 -23.46
CA GLY A 75 14.18 13.17 -23.39
C GLY A 75 13.30 14.30 -22.85
N ALA A 76 12.06 14.01 -22.44
CA ALA A 76 11.12 14.99 -21.91
C ALA A 76 11.43 15.30 -20.44
N PRO A 77 11.37 16.57 -20.01
CA PRO A 77 11.61 16.91 -18.61
C PRO A 77 10.50 16.33 -17.73
N ARG A 78 10.90 15.87 -16.53
CA ARG A 78 9.96 15.42 -15.51
C ARG A 78 9.09 16.59 -15.04
N GLN A 79 7.78 16.51 -15.24
CA GLN A 79 6.84 17.43 -14.63
C GLN A 79 6.43 16.88 -13.27
N ARG A 80 6.78 17.58 -12.19
CA ARG A 80 6.31 17.21 -10.84
C ARG A 80 4.87 17.65 -10.67
N ALA A 81 4.01 16.71 -10.29
CA ALA A 81 2.64 17.00 -9.94
C ALA A 81 2.59 17.48 -8.49
N GLU A 82 2.00 18.64 -8.25
CA GLU A 82 1.60 19.03 -6.90
C GLU A 82 0.33 18.26 -6.55
N HIS A 83 0.43 17.31 -5.62
CA HIS A 83 -0.72 16.59 -5.10
C HIS A 83 -0.75 16.67 -3.59
N SER A 84 -1.94 16.84 -3.03
CA SER A 84 -2.15 16.84 -1.58
C SER A 84 -3.24 15.84 -1.25
N PHE A 85 -2.85 14.76 -0.59
CA PHE A 85 -3.73 13.75 -0.05
C PHE A 85 -4.53 14.33 1.10
N LYS A 86 -5.82 14.48 0.87
CA LYS A 86 -6.81 14.74 1.91
C LYS A 86 -7.32 13.41 2.43
N GLY A 87 -6.44 12.66 3.10
CA GLY A 87 -6.78 11.38 3.71
C GLY A 87 -7.91 11.49 4.74
N PRO A 88 -8.52 10.35 5.13
CA PRO A 88 -9.51 10.34 6.21
C PRO A 88 -8.88 10.90 7.50
N THR A 89 -9.57 11.86 8.13
CA THR A 89 -9.14 12.48 9.38
C THR A 89 -9.33 11.53 10.55
N GLY A 90 -8.23 10.93 11.01
CA GLY A 90 -8.21 10.16 12.25
C GLY A 90 -6.92 9.37 12.43
N ALA A 91 -6.07 9.81 13.36
CA ALA A 91 -4.88 9.11 13.89
C ALA A 91 -4.09 8.28 12.85
N THR A 92 -3.89 8.83 11.65
CA THR A 92 -3.04 8.24 10.63
C THR A 92 -1.59 8.51 11.01
N ASP A 93 -0.77 7.47 11.01
CA ASP A 93 0.69 7.59 11.11
C ASP A 93 1.18 8.64 10.10
N GLU A 94 1.85 9.69 10.57
CA GLU A 94 2.31 10.79 9.70
C GLU A 94 3.29 10.27 8.64
N THR A 95 4.09 9.25 8.96
CA THR A 95 4.99 8.61 8.00
C THR A 95 4.19 7.89 6.90
N LEU A 96 3.10 7.20 7.25
CA LEU A 96 2.22 6.60 6.24
C LEU A 96 1.56 7.66 5.36
N ARG A 97 1.18 8.79 5.96
CA ARG A 97 0.56 9.91 5.25
C ARG A 97 1.51 10.52 4.23
N GLU A 98 2.75 10.78 4.62
CA GLU A 98 3.81 11.25 3.72
C GLU A 98 4.09 10.26 2.59
N LEU A 99 4.13 8.95 2.89
CA LEU A 99 4.31 7.91 1.88
C LEU A 99 3.15 7.87 0.88
N LEU A 100 1.91 8.01 1.35
CA LEU A 100 0.69 8.09 0.51
C LEU A 100 0.67 9.34 -0.35
N ASP A 101 0.97 10.49 0.24
CA ASP A 101 1.11 11.78 -0.47
C ASP A 101 2.09 11.62 -1.64
N ARG A 102 3.29 11.12 -1.35
CA ARG A 102 4.33 10.92 -2.37
C ARG A 102 3.90 9.92 -3.44
N ASN A 103 3.20 8.85 -3.07
CA ASN A 103 2.71 7.86 -4.03
C ASN A 103 1.74 8.49 -5.02
N LEU A 104 0.80 9.31 -4.53
CA LEU A 104 -0.19 9.99 -5.36
C LEU A 104 0.45 11.03 -6.28
N GLU A 105 1.43 11.79 -5.80
CA GLU A 105 2.23 12.68 -6.66
C GLU A 105 2.87 11.89 -7.81
N LEU A 106 3.58 10.80 -7.50
CA LEU A 106 4.27 9.97 -8.50
C LEU A 106 3.30 9.36 -9.52
N GLN A 107 2.12 8.90 -9.09
CA GLN A 107 1.10 8.41 -10.00
C GLN A 107 0.56 9.53 -10.90
N ALA A 108 0.34 10.73 -10.37
CA ALA A 108 -0.09 11.87 -11.16
C ALA A 108 0.97 12.29 -12.20
N GLU A 109 2.26 12.25 -11.84
CA GLU A 109 3.37 12.46 -12.78
C GLU A 109 3.37 11.42 -13.91
N LEU A 110 3.13 10.14 -13.58
CA LEU A 110 3.07 9.06 -14.57
C LEU A 110 1.89 9.22 -15.53
N VAL A 111 0.72 9.60 -15.01
CA VAL A 111 -0.46 9.88 -15.84
C VAL A 111 -0.21 11.08 -16.77
N ALA A 112 0.40 12.15 -16.26
CA ALA A 112 0.75 13.32 -17.08
C ALA A 112 1.73 12.93 -18.20
N PHE A 113 2.76 12.13 -17.89
CA PHE A 113 3.68 11.60 -18.89
C PHE A 113 2.96 10.80 -19.98
N GLN A 114 2.05 9.90 -19.60
CA GLN A 114 1.27 9.09 -20.56
C GLN A 114 0.32 9.93 -21.42
N GLN A 115 -0.22 11.03 -20.88
CA GLN A 115 -1.09 11.95 -21.61
C GLN A 115 -0.32 12.86 -22.58
N ASP A 116 0.85 13.34 -22.16
CA ASP A 116 1.74 14.19 -22.95
C ASP A 116 2.52 13.40 -24.02
N HIS A 117 2.56 12.07 -23.88
CA HIS A 117 3.15 11.16 -24.85
C HIS A 117 2.08 10.31 -25.56
N PRO A 118 1.11 10.92 -26.28
CA PRO A 118 0.27 10.16 -27.18
C PRO A 118 1.19 9.66 -28.30
N ALA A 119 1.19 8.35 -28.54
CA ALA A 119 1.92 7.67 -29.62
C ALA A 119 1.96 8.54 -30.90
N ALA A 120 3.02 9.34 -31.03
CA ALA A 120 3.19 10.25 -32.15
C ALA A 120 3.76 9.42 -33.30
N GLY A 121 2.90 8.57 -33.87
CA GLY A 121 3.14 7.84 -35.11
C GLY A 121 3.76 6.45 -34.98
N GLU A 122 4.62 6.19 -34.00
CA GLU A 122 5.21 4.85 -33.76
C GLU A 122 5.21 4.48 -32.27
N PRO A 123 4.83 3.24 -31.91
CA PRO A 123 4.97 2.75 -30.54
C PRO A 123 6.46 2.70 -30.16
N ASP A 124 6.83 3.43 -29.12
CA ASP A 124 8.17 3.32 -28.53
C ASP A 124 8.21 2.05 -27.66
N GLU A 125 8.70 0.96 -28.26
CA GLU A 125 8.77 -0.36 -27.63
C GLU A 125 9.55 -0.34 -26.30
N ASP A 126 10.52 0.57 -26.13
CA ASP A 126 11.30 0.68 -24.90
C ASP A 126 10.47 1.34 -23.78
N ILE A 127 9.70 2.38 -24.10
CA ILE A 127 8.76 3.02 -23.17
C ILE A 127 7.64 2.04 -22.76
N ASP A 128 7.05 1.35 -23.73
CA ASP A 128 5.98 0.38 -23.49
C ASP A 128 6.48 -0.78 -22.62
N ARG A 129 7.70 -1.27 -22.85
CA ARG A 129 8.33 -2.31 -22.02
C ARG A 129 8.54 -1.85 -20.58
N VAL A 130 8.98 -0.61 -20.38
CA VAL A 130 9.21 -0.04 -19.03
C VAL A 130 7.88 0.10 -18.27
N LEU A 131 6.83 0.58 -18.94
CA LEU A 131 5.48 0.68 -18.35
C LEU A 131 4.89 -0.68 -18.01
N ALA A 132 5.04 -1.67 -18.91
CA ALA A 132 4.58 -3.03 -18.67
C ALA A 132 5.31 -3.68 -17.48
N ALA A 133 6.62 -3.46 -17.36
CA ALA A 133 7.41 -3.94 -16.24
C ALA A 133 7.00 -3.32 -14.90
N LEU A 134 6.70 -2.01 -14.88
CA LEU A 134 6.12 -1.35 -13.70
C LEU A 134 4.78 -1.96 -13.33
N HIS A 135 3.86 -2.10 -14.29
CA HIS A 135 2.54 -2.68 -14.04
C HIS A 135 2.64 -4.09 -13.42
N HIS A 136 3.53 -4.93 -13.95
CA HIS A 136 3.76 -6.26 -13.41
C HIS A 136 4.23 -6.23 -11.96
N ARG A 137 5.22 -5.39 -11.62
CA ARG A 137 5.72 -5.24 -10.24
C ARG A 137 4.62 -4.79 -9.27
N LEU A 138 3.81 -3.81 -9.67
CA LEU A 138 2.71 -3.30 -8.84
C LEU A 138 1.63 -4.35 -8.60
N VAL A 139 1.24 -5.11 -9.64
CA VAL A 139 0.23 -6.17 -9.53
C VAL A 139 0.72 -7.32 -8.64
N GLU A 140 1.95 -7.80 -8.85
CA GLU A 140 2.53 -8.87 -8.02
C GLU A 140 2.59 -8.44 -6.54
N ARG A 141 3.01 -7.19 -6.28
CA ARG A 141 3.11 -6.69 -4.90
C ARG A 141 1.74 -6.47 -4.26
N ALA A 142 0.75 -5.97 -5.02
CA ALA A 142 -0.62 -5.81 -4.53
C ALA A 142 -1.24 -7.16 -4.14
N ALA A 143 -0.97 -8.23 -4.91
CA ALA A 143 -1.40 -9.58 -4.57
C ALA A 143 -0.79 -10.08 -3.24
N ILE A 144 0.51 -9.84 -3.03
CA ILE A 144 1.21 -10.15 -1.78
C ILE A 144 0.63 -9.36 -0.60
N ALA A 145 0.42 -8.05 -0.77
CA ALA A 145 -0.12 -7.18 0.27
C ALA A 145 -1.58 -7.51 0.63
N ALA A 146 -2.36 -7.99 -0.34
CA ALA A 146 -3.73 -8.47 -0.13
C ALA A 146 -3.79 -9.86 0.54
N GLY A 147 -2.65 -10.53 0.74
CA GLY A 147 -2.58 -11.87 1.32
C GLY A 147 -3.15 -12.96 0.40
N VAL A 148 -3.18 -12.73 -0.91
CA VAL A 148 -3.58 -13.74 -1.89
C VAL A 148 -2.41 -14.72 -2.04
N PRO A 149 -2.57 -16.01 -1.73
CA PRO A 149 -1.52 -16.99 -1.96
C PRO A 149 -1.25 -17.07 -3.47
N ASN A 150 0.00 -16.83 -3.85
CA ASN A 150 0.46 -16.98 -5.22
C ASN A 150 0.59 -18.49 -5.50
N ASP A 151 -0.52 -19.15 -5.83
CA ASP A 151 -0.52 -20.52 -6.35
C ASP A 151 0.08 -20.46 -7.78
N ARG A 152 1.40 -20.69 -7.87
CA ARG A 152 2.08 -21.13 -9.10
C ARG A 152 2.28 -22.63 -9.05
#